data_AF-A0A1G0CI04-F1
#
_entry.id   AF-A0A1G0CI04-F1
#
_cell.length_a   1.000
_cell.length_b   1.000
_cell.length_c   1.000
_cell.angle_alpha   90.00
_cell.angle_beta   90.00
_cell.angle_gamma   90.00
#
_symmetry.space_group_name_H-M   'P 1'
#
loop_
_entity.id
_entity.type
_entity.pdbx_description
1 polymer ?
#
loop_
_entity_poly.entity_id
_entity_poly.type
_entity_poly.pdbx_seq_one_letter_code
_entity_poly.pdbx_strand_id
1 'polypeptide(L)'
;MQRRGELLAKIAAQREQIAEAGARWQAPLALADQGLAVVRFLRSHPALVAGVVALFVVRRRGVVGLVKGGWRVWQGYRYLTAFSKKLSSRT
;
A
#
# COMPACT_ATOMS: atom_id res chain seq x y z
N MET A 1 -20.15 -37.61 -26.20
CA MET A 1 -19.11 -37.18 -25.22
C MET A 1 -18.01 -36.29 -25.84
N GLN A 2 -17.74 -36.37 -27.16
CA GLN A 2 -16.70 -35.58 -27.86
C GLN A 2 -16.76 -34.04 -27.68
N ARG A 3 -17.95 -33.43 -27.83
CA ARG A 3 -18.10 -31.96 -27.82
C ARG A 3 -17.72 -31.30 -26.49
N ARG A 4 -17.85 -32.01 -25.37
CA ARG A 4 -17.45 -31.48 -24.04
C ARG A 4 -15.92 -31.42 -23.91
N GLY A 5 -15.20 -32.38 -24.49
CA GLY A 5 -13.74 -32.39 -24.48
C GLY A 5 -13.14 -31.22 -25.25
N GLU A 6 -13.69 -30.88 -26.42
CA GLU A 6 -13.23 -29.73 -27.21
C GLU A 6 -13.51 -28.39 -26.53
N LEU A 7 -14.66 -28.25 -25.85
CA LEU A 7 -14.97 -27.06 -25.08
C LEU A 7 -14.02 -26.90 -23.88
N LEU A 8 -13.72 -27.99 -23.18
CA LEU A 8 -12.74 -27.97 -22.08
C LEU A 8 -11.32 -27.66 -22.57
N ALA A 9 -10.93 -28.19 -23.72
CA ALA A 9 -9.63 -27.87 -24.34
C ALA A 9 -9.53 -26.38 -24.72
N LYS A 10 -10.60 -25.79 -25.25
CA LYS A 10 -10.66 -24.35 -25.52
C LYS A 10 -10.58 -23.52 -24.24
N ILE A 11 -11.32 -23.91 -23.19
CA ILE A 11 -11.28 -23.22 -21.89
C ILE A 11 -9.89 -23.30 -21.27
N ALA A 12 -9.21 -24.45 -21.35
CA ALA A 12 -7.85 -24.62 -20.85
C ALA A 12 -6.87 -23.69 -21.58
N ALA A 13 -6.90 -23.67 -22.92
CA ALA A 13 -6.05 -22.78 -23.73
C ALA A 13 -6.32 -21.30 -23.44
N GLN A 14 -7.58 -20.94 -23.20
CA GLN A 14 -7.97 -19.57 -22.88
C GLN A 14 -7.54 -19.15 -21.47
N ARG A 15 -7.60 -20.07 -20.51
CA ARG A 15 -7.13 -19.86 -19.13
C ARG A 15 -5.61 -19.68 -19.09
N GLU A 16 -4.87 -20.40 -19.92
CA GLU A 16 -3.42 -20.30 -20.01
C GLU A 16 -2.97 -18.96 -20.60
N GLN A 17 -3.64 -18.46 -21.64
CA GLN A 17 -3.40 -17.11 -22.19
C GLN A 17 -3.70 -16.00 -21.17
N ILE A 18 -4.77 -16.15 -20.39
CA ILE A 18 -5.09 -15.21 -19.30
C ILE A 18 -4.07 -15.32 -18.16
N ALA A 19 -3.58 -16.52 -17.88
CA ALA A 19 -2.55 -16.74 -16.86
C ALA A 19 -1.20 -16.13 -17.27
N GLU A 20 -0.79 -16.24 -18.53
CA GLU A 20 0.42 -15.57 -19.05
C GLU A 20 0.29 -14.04 -19.03
N ALA A 21 -0.85 -13.51 -19.47
CA ALA A 21 -1.13 -12.08 -19.41
C ALA A 21 -1.17 -11.59 -17.95
N GLY A 22 -1.78 -12.37 -17.07
CA GLY A 22 -1.87 -12.10 -15.63
C GLY A 22 -0.53 -12.21 -14.91
N ALA A 23 0.35 -13.14 -15.30
CA ALA A 23 1.67 -13.34 -14.69
C ALA A 23 2.55 -12.09 -14.82
N ARG A 24 2.44 -11.37 -15.93
CA ARG A 24 3.17 -10.09 -16.14
C ARG A 24 2.67 -8.97 -15.23
N TRP A 25 1.41 -9.02 -14.80
CA TRP A 25 0.78 -8.05 -13.90
C TRP A 25 0.83 -8.52 -12.43
N GLN A 26 1.04 -9.82 -12.18
CA GLN A 26 1.22 -10.37 -10.83
C GLN A 26 2.45 -9.81 -10.14
N ALA A 27 3.56 -9.58 -10.84
CA ALA A 27 4.75 -9.01 -10.22
C ALA A 27 4.52 -7.58 -9.67
N PRO A 28 3.99 -6.62 -10.45
CA PRO A 28 3.67 -5.29 -9.92
C PRO A 28 2.51 -5.32 -8.93
N LEU A 29 1.52 -6.21 -9.09
CA LEU A 29 0.45 -6.36 -8.09
C LEU A 29 0.98 -6.95 -6.78
N ALA A 30 1.85 -7.95 -6.81
CA ALA A 30 2.44 -8.54 -5.60
C ALA A 30 3.33 -7.53 -4.87
N LEU A 31 4.05 -6.67 -5.59
CA LEU A 31 4.77 -5.53 -5.02
C LEU A 31 3.81 -4.50 -4.40
N ALA A 32 2.69 -4.20 -5.05
CA ALA A 32 1.68 -3.30 -4.51
C ALA A 32 0.99 -3.88 -3.27
N ASP A 33 0.70 -5.19 -3.28
CA ASP A 33 0.07 -5.90 -2.18
C ASP A 33 1.04 -6.05 -0.99
N GLN A 34 2.33 -6.29 -1.25
CA GLN A 34 3.39 -6.19 -0.24
C GLN A 34 3.52 -4.77 0.30
N GLY A 35 3.45 -3.75 -0.56
CA GLY A 35 3.45 -2.35 -0.14
C GLY A 35 2.26 -2.03 0.77
N LEU A 36 1.06 -2.47 0.41
CA LEU A 36 -0.15 -2.37 1.23
C LEU A 36 -0.04 -3.16 2.53
N ALA A 37 0.53 -4.36 2.51
CA ALA A 37 0.78 -5.17 3.70
C ALA A 37 1.77 -4.47 4.64
N VAL A 38 2.85 -3.89 4.10
CA VAL A 38 3.81 -3.08 4.86
C VAL A 38 3.13 -1.84 5.45
N VAL A 39 2.31 -1.13 4.67
CA VAL A 39 1.53 0.03 5.16
C VAL A 39 0.53 -0.39 6.23
N ARG A 40 -0.11 -1.55 6.10
CA ARG A 40 -1.06 -2.10 7.08
C ARG A 40 -0.35 -2.58 8.34
N PHE A 41 0.86 -3.14 8.22
CA PHE A 41 1.74 -3.45 9.35
C PHE A 41 2.22 -2.18 10.07
N LEU A 42 2.61 -1.16 9.30
CA LEU A 42 2.94 0.18 9.82
C LEU A 42 1.74 0.78 10.58
N ARG A 43 0.54 0.68 10.03
CA ARG A 43 -0.69 1.22 10.62
C ARG A 43 -1.15 0.45 11.85
N SER A 44 -0.92 -0.86 11.92
CA SER A 44 -1.23 -1.68 13.10
C SER A 44 -0.21 -1.49 14.23
N HIS A 45 1.01 -1.09 13.91
CA HIS A 45 2.08 -0.87 14.90
C HIS A 45 2.65 0.56 14.82
N PRO A 46 1.83 1.61 14.99
CA PRO A 46 2.27 3.00 14.81
C PRO A 46 3.43 3.38 15.73
N ALA A 47 3.56 2.74 16.90
CA ALA A 47 4.65 2.96 17.85
C ALA A 47 6.02 2.49 17.31
N LEU A 48 6.09 1.34 16.62
CA LEU A 48 7.33 0.85 16.02
C LEU A 48 7.78 1.73 14.86
N VAL A 49 6.81 2.18 14.05
CA VAL A 49 7.06 3.09 12.93
C VAL A 49 7.57 4.42 13.43
N ALA A 50 6.90 4.99 14.44
CA ALA A 50 7.33 6.21 15.09
C ALA A 50 8.74 6.06 15.66
N GLY A 51 9.05 4.92 16.30
CA GLY A 51 10.37 4.61 16.83
C GLY A 51 11.46 4.53 15.76
N VAL A 52 11.22 3.82 14.65
CA VAL A 52 12.19 3.69 13.54
C VAL A 52 12.42 5.03 12.84
N VAL A 53 11.35 5.74 12.50
CA VAL A 53 11.45 7.09 11.93
C VAL A 53 12.18 8.01 12.91
N ALA A 54 11.88 7.91 14.20
CA ALA A 54 12.53 8.71 15.21
C ALA A 54 14.02 8.43 15.31
N LEU A 55 14.41 7.16 15.34
CA LEU A 55 15.80 6.73 15.38
C LEU A 55 16.55 7.21 14.13
N PHE A 56 15.94 7.10 12.94
CA PHE A 56 16.54 7.53 11.69
C PHE A 56 16.77 9.05 11.63
N VAL A 57 15.79 9.81 12.11
CA VAL A 57 15.85 11.28 12.15
C VAL A 57 16.85 11.76 13.21
N VAL A 58 16.87 11.14 14.39
CA VAL A 58 17.86 11.41 15.45
C VAL A 58 19.27 11.07 14.96
N ARG A 59 19.46 9.96 14.26
CA ARG A 59 20.76 9.54 13.71
C ARG A 59 21.29 10.53 12.65
N ARG A 60 20.42 11.10 11.82
CA ARG A 60 20.79 12.01 10.72
C ARG A 60 20.88 13.49 11.11
N ARG A 61 20.06 13.96 12.06
CA ARG A 61 19.91 15.40 12.40
C ARG A 61 19.80 15.70 13.90
N GLY A 62 19.98 14.71 14.76
CA GLY A 62 19.80 14.84 16.20
C GLY A 62 18.34 15.05 16.63
N VAL A 63 18.13 15.26 17.93
CA VAL A 63 16.81 15.42 18.57
C VAL A 63 16.03 16.61 18.00
N VAL A 64 16.72 17.68 17.56
CA VAL A 64 16.07 18.85 16.94
C VAL A 64 15.42 18.50 15.60
N GLY A 65 16.06 17.60 14.83
CA GLY A 65 15.48 17.07 13.59
C GLY A 65 14.20 16.27 13.83
N LEU A 66 14.15 15.55 14.96
CA LEU A 66 13.00 14.75 15.37
C LEU A 66 11.79 15.65 15.61
N VAL A 67 11.96 16.67 16.45
CA VAL A 67 10.90 17.61 16.82
C VAL A 67 10.38 18.33 15.58
N LYS A 68 11.27 18.83 14.71
CA LYS A 68 10.87 19.57 13.49
C LYS A 68 10.23 18.65 12.43
N GLY A 69 10.66 17.39 12.36
CA GLY A 69 10.06 16.35 11.51
C GLY A 69 8.66 15.96 11.99
N GLY A 70 8.53 15.62 13.27
CA GLY A 70 7.27 15.29 13.91
C GLY A 70 6.27 16.44 13.84
N TRP A 71 6.73 17.69 14.02
CA TRP A 71 5.89 18.89 13.89
C TRP A 71 5.33 19.07 12.47
N ARG A 72 6.13 18.81 11.42
CA ARG A 72 5.64 18.88 10.03
C ARG A 72 4.63 17.80 9.71
N VAL A 73 4.85 16.58 10.18
CA VAL A 73 3.89 15.47 10.03
C VAL A 73 2.59 15.79 10.77
N TRP A 74 2.67 16.33 11.99
CA TRP A 74 1.51 16.77 12.77
C TRP A 74 0.74 17.89 12.09
N GLN A 75 1.42 18.89 11.51
CA GLN A 75 0.78 19.93 10.73
C GLN A 75 0.10 19.36 9.48
N GLY A 76 0.77 18.49 8.72
CA GLY A 76 0.19 17.83 7.55
C GLY A 76 -1.06 17.00 7.90
N TYR A 77 -1.02 16.27 9.02
CA TYR A 77 -2.17 15.52 9.53
C TYR A 77 -3.33 16.44 9.95
N ARG A 78 -3.04 17.59 10.61
CA ARG A 78 -4.05 18.61 10.93
C ARG A 78 -4.68 19.21 9.68
N TYR A 79 -3.89 19.46 8.63
CA TYR A 79 -4.43 19.93 7.35
C TYR A 79 -5.29 18.87 6.67
N LEU A 80 -4.85 17.61 6.62
CA LEU A 80 -5.64 16.52 6.04
C LEU A 80 -6.94 16.28 6.80
N THR A 81 -6.90 16.30 8.14
CA THR A 81 -8.12 16.12 8.96
C THR A 81 -9.05 17.32 8.84
N ALA A 82 -8.53 18.55 8.81
CA ALA A 82 -9.33 19.74 8.54
C ALA A 82 -9.94 19.71 7.13
N PHE A 83 -9.18 19.23 6.13
CA PHE A 83 -9.64 19.11 4.75
C PHE A 83 -10.66 17.99 4.56
N SER A 84 -10.45 16.85 5.21
CA SER A 84 -11.40 15.73 5.24
C SER A 84 -12.69 16.12 5.95
N LYS A 85 -12.62 16.91 7.04
CA LYS A 85 -13.79 17.49 7.71
C LYS A 85 -14.55 18.46 6.79
N LYS A 86 -13.83 19.19 5.92
CA LYS A 86 -14.42 20.11 4.93
C LYS A 86 -15.08 19.38 3.75
N LEU A 87 -14.52 18.24 3.33
CA LEU A 87 -15.11 17.37 2.30
C LEU A 87 -16.34 16.62 2.82
N SER A 88 -16.31 16.14 4.07
CA SER A 88 -17.43 15.44 4.69
C SER A 88 -18.63 16.35 5.00
N SER A 89 -18.45 17.67 5.01
CA SER A 89 -19.52 18.66 5.27
C SER A 89 -20.31 19.04 4.00
N ARG A 90 -20.03 18.43 2.85
CA ARG A 90 -20.65 18.77 1.56
C ARG A 90 -21.52 17.66 0.96
N THR A 91 -21.80 16.61 1.72
CA THR A 91 -22.79 15.56 1.37
C THR A 91 -23.96 15.69 2.33
#